data_AF-A0A2U1S4X9-F1
#
_entry.id   AF-A0A2U1S4X9-F1
#
_cell.length_a   1.000
_cell.length_b   1.000
_cell.length_c   1.000
_cell.angle_alpha   90.00
_cell.angle_beta   90.00
_cell.angle_gamma   90.00
#
_symmetry.space_group_name_H-M   'P 1'
#
loop_
_entity.id
_entity.type
_entity.pdbx_description
1 polymer ?
#
loop_
_entity_poly.entity_id
_entity_poly.type
_entity_poly.pdbx_seq_one_letter_code
_entity_poly.pdbx_strand_id
1 'polypeptide(L)'
;MESWVLRAVDQVTRNSHCEDSLVELKSAWPKPAAAARQIAAHANAARGAQILWIIGVDEVSGVSGADANELADWFSAVRSHFNHVYPELQDINVRIGDHTVVALLFQTDRAPFLVKNPVFGTAGGGSVEWEVPWRESRKTRTANREDIIRLIGPLVRLPELEWLQCSVSVHVEKSAEEASHQKWYLYGSLYVVPSGPEPLVIPFHRCGVTVTLANGQVLDDWADFKLSPPHRMHFSRGPGISSSVDSMTVESSSSEVIITGPGRVEFKASTVSEQDPEPVAGNISVTLRLNAIGTNTHSVIEEMLQPTTHDKDFRAKWEFSRVAT
;
A
#
# COMPACT_ATOMS: atom_id res chain seq x y z
N MET A 1 -2.77 -13.18 3.14
CA MET A 1 -4.18 -13.36 2.74
C MET A 1 -5.09 -13.44 3.95
N GLU A 2 -4.92 -14.43 4.85
CA GLU A 2 -5.76 -14.59 6.05
C GLU A 2 -5.86 -13.31 6.91
N SER A 3 -4.75 -12.63 7.19
CA SER A 3 -4.75 -11.35 7.91
C SER A 3 -5.56 -10.25 7.23
N TRP A 4 -5.65 -10.25 5.89
CA TRP A 4 -6.49 -9.29 5.15
C TRP A 4 -7.97 -9.61 5.33
N VAL A 5 -8.33 -10.89 5.29
CA VAL A 5 -9.68 -11.39 5.56
C VAL A 5 -10.12 -11.00 6.97
N LEU A 6 -9.30 -11.27 7.99
CA LEU A 6 -9.62 -10.95 9.38
C LEU A 6 -9.86 -9.45 9.57
N ARG A 7 -8.99 -8.58 9.00
CA ARG A 7 -9.18 -7.12 9.06
C ARG A 7 -10.48 -6.67 8.38
N ALA A 8 -10.80 -7.25 7.22
CA ALA A 8 -12.03 -6.91 6.49
C ALA A 8 -13.28 -7.30 7.30
N VAL A 9 -13.28 -8.52 7.85
CA VAL A 9 -14.37 -9.02 8.69
C VAL A 9 -14.52 -8.21 9.98
N ASP A 10 -13.42 -7.81 10.63
CA ASP A 10 -13.44 -6.95 11.82
C ASP A 10 -14.08 -5.59 11.52
N GLN A 11 -13.81 -5.01 10.34
CA GLN A 11 -14.42 -3.75 9.91
C GLN A 11 -15.94 -3.88 9.71
N VAL A 12 -16.38 -4.94 9.03
CA VAL A 12 -17.81 -5.25 8.85
C VAL A 12 -18.49 -5.43 10.21
N THR A 13 -17.88 -6.17 11.14
CA THR A 13 -18.42 -6.42 12.48
C THR A 13 -18.56 -5.13 13.30
N ARG A 14 -17.73 -4.11 13.00
CA ARG A 14 -17.77 -2.78 13.62
C ARG A 14 -18.66 -1.79 12.85
N ASN A 15 -19.50 -2.24 11.91
CA ASN A 15 -20.33 -1.40 11.03
C ASN A 15 -19.53 -0.31 10.28
N SER A 16 -18.26 -0.58 10.00
CA SER A 16 -17.39 0.29 9.21
C SER A 16 -17.43 -0.14 7.74
N HIS A 17 -17.33 0.82 6.82
CA HIS A 17 -17.26 0.51 5.39
C HIS A 17 -15.97 -0.27 5.10
N CYS A 18 -16.10 -1.40 4.41
CA CYS A 18 -15.00 -2.33 4.19
C CYS A 18 -14.76 -2.61 2.70
N GLU A 19 -15.80 -2.54 1.87
CA GLU A 19 -15.62 -2.62 0.43
C GLU A 19 -14.85 -1.40 -0.10
N ASP A 20 -13.71 -1.67 -0.72
CA ASP A 20 -12.89 -0.66 -1.38
C ASP A 20 -12.64 -1.04 -2.85
N SER A 21 -11.61 -0.45 -3.47
CA SER A 21 -11.24 -0.74 -4.85
C SER A 21 -10.58 -2.09 -5.07
N LEU A 22 -10.22 -2.83 -4.00
CA LEU A 22 -9.50 -4.10 -4.03
C LEU A 22 -10.23 -5.23 -3.30
N VAL A 23 -11.17 -4.92 -2.41
CA VAL A 23 -11.95 -5.88 -1.63
C VAL A 23 -13.41 -5.89 -2.08
N GLU A 24 -13.95 -7.08 -2.35
CA GLU A 24 -15.37 -7.32 -2.64
C GLU A 24 -15.97 -8.30 -1.62
N LEU A 25 -17.14 -7.97 -1.07
CA LEU A 25 -17.86 -8.84 -0.15
C LEU A 25 -19.07 -9.46 -0.87
N LYS A 26 -19.30 -10.76 -0.67
CA LYS A 26 -20.47 -11.48 -1.21
C LYS A 26 -21.07 -12.36 -0.12
N SER A 27 -22.36 -12.21 0.14
CA SER A 27 -23.08 -13.08 1.08
C SER A 27 -23.21 -14.53 0.62
N ALA A 28 -23.16 -14.77 -0.70
CA ALA A 28 -23.27 -16.09 -1.31
C ALA A 28 -22.52 -16.15 -2.65
N TRP A 29 -22.27 -17.37 -3.15
CA TRP A 29 -21.63 -17.62 -4.44
C TRP A 29 -22.44 -16.99 -5.60
N PRO A 30 -21.87 -16.01 -6.33
CA PRO A 30 -22.58 -15.39 -7.43
C PRO A 30 -22.69 -16.32 -8.63
N LYS A 31 -23.72 -16.14 -9.47
CA LYS A 31 -23.89 -16.94 -10.71
C LYS A 31 -22.62 -16.85 -11.58
N PRO A 32 -22.11 -17.97 -12.14
CA PRO A 32 -20.81 -17.99 -12.82
C PRO A 32 -20.60 -16.92 -13.90
N ALA A 33 -21.60 -16.67 -14.76
CA ALA A 33 -21.53 -15.64 -15.79
C ALA A 33 -21.40 -14.22 -15.22
N ALA A 34 -22.18 -13.91 -14.17
CA ALA A 34 -22.14 -12.62 -13.51
C ALA A 34 -20.82 -12.44 -12.72
N ALA A 35 -20.38 -13.51 -12.06
CA ALA A 35 -19.11 -13.55 -11.34
C ALA A 35 -17.93 -13.32 -12.29
N ALA A 36 -17.86 -14.02 -13.42
CA ALA A 36 -16.81 -13.84 -14.42
C ALA A 36 -16.71 -12.38 -14.89
N ARG A 37 -17.85 -11.77 -15.21
CA ARG A 37 -17.90 -10.37 -15.63
C ARG A 37 -17.43 -9.41 -14.53
N GLN A 38 -17.85 -9.62 -13.29
CA GLN A 38 -17.46 -8.81 -12.14
C GLN A 38 -15.97 -8.99 -11.78
N ILE A 39 -15.46 -10.22 -11.80
CA ILE A 39 -14.04 -10.54 -11.55
C ILE A 39 -13.19 -9.87 -12.62
N ALA A 40 -13.53 -10.02 -13.90
CA ALA A 40 -12.81 -9.37 -15.00
C ALA A 40 -12.84 -7.84 -14.85
N ALA A 41 -14.00 -7.26 -14.51
CA ALA A 41 -14.12 -5.82 -14.29
C ALA A 41 -13.22 -5.32 -13.17
N HIS A 42 -13.23 -6.03 -12.04
CA HIS A 42 -12.43 -5.71 -10.87
C HIS A 42 -10.94 -5.86 -11.19
N ALA A 43 -10.54 -6.96 -11.83
CA ALA A 43 -9.15 -7.24 -12.19
C ALA A 43 -8.59 -6.24 -13.22
N ASN A 44 -9.37 -5.91 -14.25
CA ASN A 44 -8.99 -4.90 -15.24
C ASN A 44 -8.79 -3.52 -14.59
N ALA A 45 -9.68 -3.13 -13.68
CA ALA A 45 -9.57 -1.87 -12.95
C ALA A 45 -8.41 -1.85 -11.93
N ALA A 46 -8.07 -3.00 -11.35
CA ALA A 46 -7.01 -3.13 -10.35
C ALA A 46 -5.58 -3.01 -10.93
N ARG A 47 -5.41 -3.17 -12.26
CA ARG A 47 -4.15 -2.91 -12.99
C ARG A 47 -2.93 -3.54 -12.31
N GLY A 48 -2.95 -4.86 -12.12
CA GLY A 48 -1.83 -5.61 -11.54
C GLY A 48 -1.85 -5.74 -10.01
N ALA A 49 -2.65 -4.92 -9.30
CA ALA A 49 -2.88 -5.15 -7.87
C ALA A 49 -3.75 -6.40 -7.65
N GLN A 50 -3.43 -7.18 -6.63
CA GLN A 50 -4.26 -8.32 -6.24
C GLN A 50 -5.62 -7.83 -5.72
N ILE A 51 -6.68 -8.54 -6.07
CA ILE A 51 -8.03 -8.26 -5.57
C ILE A 51 -8.50 -9.42 -4.70
N LEU A 52 -9.18 -9.09 -3.61
CA LEU A 52 -9.70 -10.03 -2.63
C LEU A 52 -11.22 -10.07 -2.70
N TRP A 53 -11.79 -11.26 -2.88
CA TRP A 53 -13.22 -11.49 -2.69
C TRP A 53 -13.43 -12.35 -1.45
N ILE A 54 -14.41 -12.00 -0.62
CA ILE A 54 -14.78 -12.76 0.58
C ILE A 54 -16.21 -13.23 0.43
N ILE A 55 -16.41 -14.54 0.33
CA ILE A 55 -17.71 -15.20 0.20
C ILE A 55 -18.21 -15.63 1.58
N GLY A 56 -19.48 -15.35 1.85
CA GLY A 56 -20.12 -15.56 3.15
C GLY A 56 -20.09 -14.32 4.06
N VAL A 57 -19.86 -13.14 3.50
CA VAL A 57 -19.84 -11.86 4.24
C VAL A 57 -20.52 -10.77 3.40
N ASP A 58 -21.34 -9.94 4.02
CA ASP A 58 -21.83 -8.69 3.42
C ASP A 58 -21.97 -7.57 4.45
N GLU A 59 -21.91 -6.32 4.00
CA GLU A 59 -21.93 -5.14 4.89
C GLU A 59 -23.25 -4.97 5.66
N VAL A 60 -24.35 -5.59 5.23
CA VAL A 60 -25.67 -5.41 5.83
C VAL A 60 -25.96 -6.50 6.86
N SER A 61 -25.68 -7.75 6.50
CA SER A 61 -26.04 -8.94 7.28
C SER A 61 -24.87 -9.46 8.13
N GLY A 62 -23.65 -8.96 7.89
CA GLY A 62 -22.44 -9.42 8.57
C GLY A 62 -21.94 -10.74 8.00
N VAL A 63 -21.53 -11.67 8.88
CA VAL A 63 -20.96 -12.96 8.49
C VAL A 63 -22.07 -14.01 8.40
N SER A 64 -22.34 -14.51 7.19
CA SER A 64 -23.30 -15.58 6.92
C SER A 64 -22.63 -16.95 6.73
N GLY A 65 -21.36 -16.95 6.31
CA GLY A 65 -20.61 -18.15 5.93
C GLY A 65 -20.90 -18.62 4.51
N ALA A 66 -20.03 -19.50 3.99
CA ALA A 66 -20.12 -20.10 2.66
C ALA A 66 -19.58 -21.52 2.68
N ASP A 67 -20.15 -22.40 1.83
CA ASP A 67 -19.64 -23.75 1.64
C ASP A 67 -18.39 -23.73 0.73
N ALA A 68 -17.28 -24.25 1.25
CA ALA A 68 -16.01 -24.35 0.53
C ALA A 68 -16.02 -25.43 -0.56
N ASN A 69 -16.88 -26.44 -0.44
CA ASN A 69 -16.94 -27.55 -1.40
C ASN A 69 -17.42 -27.09 -2.79
N GLU A 70 -18.08 -25.93 -2.88
CA GLU A 70 -18.59 -25.39 -4.13
C GLU A 70 -17.53 -24.70 -5.00
N LEU A 71 -16.35 -24.38 -4.45
CA LEU A 71 -15.37 -23.53 -5.13
C LEU A 71 -14.86 -24.13 -6.46
N ALA A 72 -14.49 -25.41 -6.47
CA ALA A 72 -13.86 -26.02 -7.64
C ALA A 72 -14.81 -26.02 -8.86
N ASP A 73 -16.05 -26.44 -8.66
CA ASP A 73 -17.08 -26.48 -9.69
C ASP A 73 -17.48 -25.06 -10.12
N TRP A 74 -17.67 -24.17 -9.14
CA TRP A 74 -18.01 -22.78 -9.39
C TRP A 74 -16.93 -22.08 -10.22
N PHE A 75 -15.65 -22.20 -9.83
CA PHE A 75 -14.57 -21.50 -10.51
C PHE A 75 -14.30 -22.08 -11.90
N SER A 76 -14.47 -23.39 -12.09
CA SER A 76 -14.45 -24.01 -13.42
C SER A 76 -15.51 -23.41 -14.34
N ALA A 77 -16.75 -23.26 -13.85
CA ALA A 77 -17.83 -22.62 -14.58
C ALA A 77 -17.53 -21.13 -14.87
N VAL A 78 -16.99 -20.39 -13.90
CA VAL A 78 -16.56 -18.99 -14.06
C VAL A 78 -15.52 -18.86 -15.17
N ARG A 79 -14.48 -19.70 -15.16
CA ARG A 79 -13.40 -19.71 -16.17
C ARG A 79 -13.91 -19.91 -17.59
N SER A 80 -14.99 -20.69 -17.78
CA SER A 80 -15.58 -20.95 -19.10
C SER A 80 -16.15 -19.70 -19.80
N HIS A 81 -16.30 -18.59 -19.07
CA HIS A 81 -16.75 -17.32 -19.60
C HIS A 81 -15.61 -16.38 -20.04
N PHE A 82 -14.35 -16.71 -19.73
CA PHE A 82 -13.19 -15.91 -20.13
C PHE A 82 -12.66 -16.31 -21.51
N ASN A 83 -12.12 -15.33 -22.24
CA ASN A 83 -11.44 -15.58 -23.51
C ASN A 83 -9.95 -15.86 -23.26
N HIS A 84 -9.56 -17.14 -23.30
CA HIS A 84 -8.17 -17.65 -23.17
C HIS A 84 -7.44 -17.36 -21.84
N VAL A 85 -7.46 -16.11 -21.35
CA VAL A 85 -6.77 -15.64 -20.14
C VAL A 85 -7.80 -15.30 -19.07
N TYR A 86 -7.58 -15.80 -17.86
CA TYR A 86 -8.37 -15.52 -16.67
C TYR A 86 -7.44 -15.20 -15.48
N PRO A 87 -7.91 -14.46 -14.46
CA PRO A 87 -7.13 -14.20 -13.25
C PRO A 87 -6.76 -15.50 -12.54
N GLU A 88 -5.51 -15.65 -12.13
CA GLU A 88 -5.09 -16.79 -11.31
C GLU A 88 -5.68 -16.64 -9.91
N LEU A 89 -6.16 -17.74 -9.33
CA LEU A 89 -6.86 -17.76 -8.06
C LEU A 89 -6.01 -18.51 -7.02
N GLN A 90 -5.88 -17.91 -5.85
CA GLN A 90 -5.52 -18.59 -4.60
C GLN A 90 -6.69 -18.46 -3.63
N ASP A 91 -6.99 -19.52 -2.89
CA ASP A 91 -8.10 -19.54 -1.94
C ASP A 91 -7.67 -20.00 -0.55
N ILE A 92 -8.41 -19.56 0.46
CA ILE A 92 -8.32 -20.07 1.83
C ILE A 92 -9.69 -20.02 2.51
N ASN A 93 -9.97 -21.05 3.30
CA ASN A 93 -11.13 -21.08 4.18
C ASN A 93 -10.75 -20.50 5.54
N VAL A 94 -11.46 -19.48 6.00
CA VAL A 94 -11.20 -18.82 7.29
C VAL A 94 -12.39 -19.06 8.21
N ARG A 95 -12.11 -19.53 9.43
CA ARG A 95 -13.12 -19.76 10.47
C ARG A 95 -13.38 -18.44 11.20
N ILE A 96 -14.62 -17.96 11.20
CA ILE A 96 -15.06 -16.76 11.92
C ILE A 96 -16.22 -17.15 12.84
N GLY A 97 -15.93 -17.33 14.13
CA GLY A 97 -16.89 -17.87 15.09
C GLY A 97 -17.39 -19.24 14.64
N ASP A 98 -18.72 -19.36 14.49
CA ASP A 98 -19.36 -20.60 14.04
C ASP A 98 -19.45 -20.74 12.51
N HIS A 99 -19.09 -19.68 11.77
CA HIS A 99 -19.14 -19.64 10.32
C HIS A 99 -17.77 -19.92 9.69
N THR A 100 -17.79 -20.41 8.46
CA THR A 100 -16.61 -20.51 7.61
C THR A 100 -16.84 -19.58 6.42
N VAL A 101 -15.89 -18.70 6.15
CA VAL A 101 -15.90 -17.82 4.97
C VAL A 101 -14.83 -18.27 3.98
N VAL A 102 -15.08 -18.07 2.70
CA VAL A 102 -14.13 -18.44 1.64
C VAL A 102 -13.52 -17.18 1.06
N ALA A 103 -12.21 -17.04 1.19
CA ALA A 103 -11.47 -15.93 0.64
C ALA A 103 -10.83 -16.32 -0.68
N LEU A 104 -10.95 -15.47 -1.69
CA LEU A 104 -10.48 -15.67 -3.05
C LEU A 104 -9.56 -14.51 -3.43
N LEU A 105 -8.27 -14.77 -3.59
CA LEU A 105 -7.27 -13.78 -3.99
C LEU A 105 -6.91 -13.98 -5.46
N PHE A 106 -7.22 -12.98 -6.28
CA PHE A 106 -6.97 -13.03 -7.71
C PHE A 106 -5.72 -12.22 -8.09
N GLN A 107 -4.85 -12.82 -8.91
CA GLN A 107 -3.75 -12.13 -9.59
C GLN A 107 -4.28 -11.44 -10.84
N THR A 108 -3.92 -10.16 -11.03
CA THR A 108 -4.48 -9.30 -12.08
C THR A 108 -3.43 -8.75 -13.05
N ASP A 109 -2.19 -9.22 -12.94
CA ASP A 109 -1.03 -8.80 -13.72
C ASP A 109 -1.11 -9.16 -15.22
N ARG A 110 -1.97 -10.13 -15.58
CA ARG A 110 -2.24 -10.54 -16.96
C ARG A 110 -3.41 -9.78 -17.62
N ALA A 111 -3.88 -8.69 -17.03
CA ALA A 111 -4.87 -7.84 -17.67
C ALA A 111 -4.38 -7.39 -19.07
N PRO A 112 -5.27 -7.17 -20.05
CA PRO A 112 -6.73 -7.18 -19.94
C PRO A 112 -7.35 -8.58 -19.96
N PHE A 113 -8.40 -8.77 -19.14
CA PHE A 113 -9.25 -9.95 -19.12
C PHE A 113 -10.53 -9.70 -19.91
N LEU A 114 -10.77 -10.54 -20.92
CA LEU A 114 -11.95 -10.49 -21.77
C LEU A 114 -12.95 -11.57 -21.35
N VAL A 115 -14.24 -11.23 -21.37
CA VAL A 115 -15.33 -12.16 -21.05
C VAL A 115 -16.42 -12.11 -22.11
N LYS A 116 -17.24 -13.17 -22.17
CA LYS A 116 -18.41 -13.22 -23.05
C LYS A 116 -19.33 -12.03 -22.75
N ASN A 117 -19.65 -11.27 -23.79
CA ASN A 117 -20.59 -10.17 -23.71
C ASN A 117 -22.00 -10.72 -23.47
N PRO A 118 -22.68 -10.35 -22.37
CA PRO A 118 -23.98 -10.91 -22.00
C PRO A 118 -25.10 -10.61 -23.00
N VAL A 119 -24.94 -9.60 -23.87
CA VAL A 119 -25.94 -9.28 -24.90
C VAL A 119 -25.60 -9.86 -26.27
N PHE A 120 -24.43 -10.50 -26.44
CA PHE A 120 -24.08 -11.11 -27.72
C PHE A 120 -25.10 -12.16 -28.15
N GLY A 121 -25.55 -12.08 -29.40
CA GLY A 121 -26.56 -12.99 -29.96
C GLY A 121 -28.00 -12.73 -29.49
N THR A 122 -28.23 -11.74 -28.62
CA THR A 122 -29.58 -11.28 -28.26
C THR A 122 -30.09 -10.21 -29.23
N ALA A 123 -31.41 -10.05 -29.34
CA ALA A 123 -32.03 -9.01 -30.16
C ALA A 123 -31.57 -7.61 -29.70
N GLY A 124 -30.88 -6.87 -30.58
CA GLY A 124 -30.33 -5.55 -30.30
C GLY A 124 -28.93 -5.53 -29.64
N GLY A 125 -28.31 -6.69 -29.39
CA GLY A 125 -27.04 -6.80 -28.68
C GLY A 125 -25.75 -6.67 -29.51
N GLY A 126 -25.87 -6.39 -30.82
CA GLY A 126 -24.74 -6.21 -31.72
C GLY A 126 -23.92 -7.48 -31.98
N SER A 127 -22.81 -7.34 -32.70
CA SER A 127 -21.94 -8.45 -33.15
C SER A 127 -20.72 -8.68 -32.25
N VAL A 128 -20.60 -7.95 -31.14
CA VAL A 128 -19.43 -8.02 -30.26
C VAL A 128 -19.59 -9.17 -29.28
N GLU A 129 -18.85 -10.27 -29.51
CA GLU A 129 -18.89 -11.47 -28.68
C GLU A 129 -18.15 -11.30 -27.35
N TRP A 130 -17.07 -10.53 -27.34
CA TRP A 130 -16.19 -10.38 -26.19
C TRP A 130 -16.12 -8.92 -25.77
N GLU A 131 -16.26 -8.66 -24.48
CA GLU A 131 -16.06 -7.34 -23.91
C GLU A 131 -14.88 -7.34 -22.94
N VAL A 132 -14.32 -6.15 -22.72
CA VAL A 132 -13.40 -5.86 -21.61
C VAL A 132 -14.23 -5.17 -20.53
N PRO A 133 -14.66 -5.86 -19.46
CA PRO A 133 -15.39 -5.23 -18.39
C PRO A 133 -14.47 -4.31 -17.59
N TRP A 134 -15.06 -3.28 -16.98
CA TRP A 134 -14.39 -2.29 -16.17
C TRP A 134 -15.23 -1.99 -14.93
N ARG A 135 -14.56 -1.97 -13.77
CA ARG A 135 -15.18 -1.58 -12.51
C ARG A 135 -15.05 -0.07 -12.32
N GLU A 136 -16.18 0.56 -12.05
CA GLU A 136 -16.26 1.97 -11.65
C GLU A 136 -17.03 2.03 -10.33
N SER A 137 -16.30 2.26 -9.24
CA SER A 137 -16.81 2.13 -7.87
C SER A 137 -17.42 0.74 -7.64
N ARG A 138 -18.74 0.64 -7.41
CA ARG A 138 -19.48 -0.63 -7.23
C ARG A 138 -20.16 -1.13 -8.52
N LYS A 139 -20.02 -0.43 -9.65
CA LYS A 139 -20.69 -0.78 -10.91
C LYS A 139 -19.72 -1.43 -11.88
N THR A 140 -20.24 -2.36 -12.68
CA THR A 140 -19.53 -2.99 -13.79
C THR A 140 -20.10 -2.49 -15.12
N ARG A 141 -19.25 -1.95 -15.98
CA ARG A 141 -19.58 -1.53 -17.35
C ARG A 141 -18.52 -2.04 -18.33
N THR A 142 -18.74 -1.87 -19.63
CA THR A 142 -17.69 -2.11 -20.63
C THR A 142 -16.65 -0.98 -20.56
N ALA A 143 -15.37 -1.32 -20.74
CA ALA A 143 -14.26 -0.37 -20.80
C ALA A 143 -14.44 0.59 -21.99
N ASN A 144 -14.19 1.87 -21.76
CA ASN A 144 -14.15 2.88 -22.81
C ASN A 144 -12.70 3.08 -23.31
N ARG A 145 -12.48 3.98 -24.27
CA ARG A 145 -11.14 4.26 -24.83
C ARG A 145 -10.10 4.61 -23.75
N GLU A 146 -10.47 5.42 -22.76
CA GLU A 146 -9.54 5.87 -21.72
C GLU A 146 -9.14 4.71 -20.81
N ASP A 147 -10.09 3.84 -20.47
CA ASP A 147 -9.83 2.63 -19.69
C ASP A 147 -8.86 1.69 -20.42
N ILE A 148 -9.08 1.50 -21.73
CA ILE A 148 -8.20 0.69 -22.57
C ILE A 148 -6.79 1.29 -22.66
N ILE A 149 -6.66 2.61 -22.78
CA ILE A 149 -5.34 3.27 -22.73
C ILE A 149 -4.66 3.05 -21.39
N ARG A 150 -5.40 3.12 -20.28
CA ARG A 150 -4.86 2.83 -18.93
C ARG A 150 -4.42 1.37 -18.80
N LEU A 151 -5.10 0.43 -19.46
CA LEU A 151 -4.71 -0.98 -19.49
C LEU A 151 -3.42 -1.23 -20.29
N ILE A 152 -3.25 -0.54 -21.42
CA ILE A 152 -2.08 -0.70 -22.30
C ILE A 152 -0.88 0.10 -21.79
N GLY A 153 -1.09 1.16 -21.01
CA GLY A 153 -0.02 1.90 -20.37
C GLY A 153 0.82 1.01 -19.44
N PRO A 154 2.13 1.23 -19.33
CA PRO A 154 3.01 0.38 -18.53
C PRO A 154 2.49 0.24 -17.09
N LEU A 155 2.36 -1.01 -16.66
CA LEU A 155 2.10 -1.38 -15.28
C LEU A 155 3.37 -1.06 -14.49
N VAL A 156 3.51 0.17 -14.02
CA VAL A 156 4.65 0.56 -13.18
C VAL A 156 4.51 -0.16 -11.85
N ARG A 157 5.30 -1.21 -11.68
CA ARG A 157 5.37 -2.01 -10.47
C ARG A 157 5.99 -1.14 -9.37
N LEU A 158 5.32 -1.08 -8.21
CA LEU A 158 5.86 -0.38 -7.04
C LEU A 158 7.15 -1.07 -6.58
N PRO A 159 8.17 -0.33 -6.10
CA PRO A 159 9.35 -0.94 -5.51
C PRO A 159 8.99 -1.73 -4.25
N GLU A 160 9.78 -2.76 -3.96
CA GLU A 160 9.77 -3.38 -2.63
C GLU A 160 10.55 -2.50 -1.66
N LEU A 161 10.00 -2.34 -0.46
CA LEU A 161 10.55 -1.50 0.61
C LEU A 161 10.74 -2.34 1.87
N GLU A 162 11.91 -2.25 2.49
CA GLU A 162 12.19 -2.85 3.79
C GLU A 162 12.71 -1.80 4.77
N TRP A 163 12.14 -1.75 5.98
CA TRP A 163 12.68 -0.94 7.07
C TRP A 163 14.02 -1.51 7.57
N LEU A 164 15.08 -0.71 7.46
CA LEU A 164 16.37 -1.02 8.07
C LEU A 164 16.51 -0.35 9.42
N GLN A 165 16.07 0.91 9.52
CA GLN A 165 16.11 1.72 10.72
C GLN A 165 15.05 2.81 10.65
N CYS A 166 14.45 3.17 11.79
CA CYS A 166 13.59 4.33 11.91
C CYS A 166 13.69 4.89 13.33
N SER A 167 13.74 6.20 13.45
CA SER A 167 13.77 6.89 14.73
C SER A 167 13.07 8.24 14.64
N VAL A 168 12.31 8.58 15.67
CA VAL A 168 11.72 9.90 15.87
C VAL A 168 12.29 10.48 17.16
N SER A 169 12.76 11.71 17.13
CA SER A 169 13.26 12.41 18.31
C SER A 169 12.68 13.81 18.44
N VAL A 170 12.61 14.30 19.67
CA VAL A 170 12.04 15.62 20.00
C VAL A 170 13.07 16.44 20.75
N HIS A 171 13.28 17.67 20.29
CA HIS A 171 14.07 18.68 20.99
C HIS A 171 13.19 19.84 21.42
N VAL A 172 13.49 20.42 22.58
CA VAL A 172 12.90 21.69 23.01
C VAL A 172 13.83 22.81 22.57
N GLU A 173 13.34 23.66 21.68
CA GLU A 173 14.07 24.87 21.30
C GLU A 173 13.58 26.01 22.21
N LYS A 174 14.47 26.53 23.05
CA LYS A 174 14.16 27.69 23.90
C LYS A 174 14.35 28.96 23.05
N SER A 175 13.25 29.55 22.62
CA SER A 175 13.25 30.92 22.07
C SER A 175 13.41 31.93 23.21
N ALA A 176 14.10 33.03 22.95
CA ALA A 176 14.28 34.15 23.89
C ALA A 176 12.97 34.92 24.16
N GLU A 177 11.95 34.74 23.32
CA GLU A 177 10.63 35.40 23.40
C GLU A 177 9.52 34.33 23.49
N GLU A 178 9.24 33.91 24.72
CA GLU A 178 7.96 33.45 25.30
C GLU A 178 7.13 32.28 24.71
N ALA A 179 7.59 31.53 23.70
CA ALA A 179 7.02 30.20 23.41
C ALA A 179 8.10 29.14 23.19
N SER A 180 8.07 28.06 23.99
CA SER A 180 8.89 26.88 23.77
C SER A 180 8.31 26.05 22.62
N HIS A 181 8.98 26.05 21.47
CA HIS A 181 8.59 25.18 20.36
C HIS A 181 9.26 23.82 20.50
N GLN A 182 8.53 22.75 20.20
CA GLN A 182 9.11 21.42 20.07
C GLN A 182 9.45 21.17 18.61
N LYS A 183 10.71 20.80 18.36
CA LYS A 183 11.17 20.41 17.03
C LYS A 183 11.31 18.90 16.98
N TRP A 184 10.56 18.30 16.07
CA TRP A 184 10.54 16.87 15.81
C TRP A 184 11.49 16.57 14.66
N TYR A 185 12.31 15.54 14.84
CA TYR A 185 13.16 15.02 13.79
C TYR A 185 12.82 13.57 13.55
N LEU A 186 12.69 13.25 12.28
CA LEU A 186 12.52 11.90 11.80
C LEU A 186 13.76 11.54 10.99
N TYR A 187 14.32 10.39 11.32
CA TYR A 187 15.44 9.80 10.60
C TYR A 187 15.17 8.31 10.38
N GLY A 188 15.48 7.81 9.20
CA GLY A 188 15.45 6.37 8.98
C GLY A 188 16.20 5.95 7.73
N SER A 189 16.23 4.64 7.50
CA SER A 189 16.77 4.06 6.29
C SER A 189 15.92 2.88 5.83
N LEU A 190 15.83 2.76 4.52
CA LEU A 190 15.12 1.72 3.80
C LEU A 190 16.09 0.95 2.90
N TYR A 191 15.83 -0.32 2.69
CA TYR A 191 16.31 -1.03 1.53
C TYR A 191 15.25 -0.96 0.44
N VAL A 192 15.61 -0.50 -0.75
CA VAL A 192 14.70 -0.30 -1.88
C VAL A 192 15.11 -1.23 -3.00
N VAL A 193 14.16 -2.01 -3.53
CA VAL A 193 14.36 -2.88 -4.69
C VAL A 193 13.44 -2.37 -5.82
N PRO A 194 13.99 -1.77 -6.89
CA PRO A 194 13.21 -1.41 -8.07
C PRO A 194 12.59 -2.66 -8.72
N SER A 195 11.33 -2.53 -9.15
CA SER A 195 10.57 -3.66 -9.70
C SER A 195 10.68 -3.84 -11.22
N GLY A 196 11.54 -3.05 -11.87
CA GLY A 196 11.75 -3.05 -13.31
C GLY A 196 13.15 -2.56 -13.71
N PRO A 197 13.50 -2.65 -15.00
CA PRO A 197 14.82 -2.28 -15.51
C PRO A 197 15.02 -0.76 -15.67
N GLU A 198 13.94 0.02 -15.61
CA GLU A 198 14.01 1.48 -15.68
C GLU A 198 14.40 2.09 -14.33
N PRO A 199 15.16 3.20 -14.30
CA PRO A 199 15.49 3.90 -13.06
C PRO A 199 14.23 4.34 -12.32
N LEU A 200 14.17 4.03 -11.03
CA LEU A 200 13.13 4.50 -10.13
C LEU A 200 13.47 5.92 -9.67
N VAL A 201 12.66 6.89 -10.09
CA VAL A 201 12.83 8.30 -9.72
C VAL A 201 11.76 8.69 -8.70
N ILE A 202 12.17 9.15 -7.52
CA ILE A 202 11.26 9.54 -6.42
C ILE A 202 11.44 11.03 -6.09
N PRO A 203 10.53 11.91 -6.55
CA PRO A 203 10.55 13.33 -6.22
C PRO A 203 10.10 13.58 -4.77
N PHE A 204 10.85 14.40 -4.04
CA PHE A 204 10.62 14.62 -2.60
C PHE A 204 9.27 15.28 -2.33
N HIS A 205 8.86 16.24 -3.16
CA HIS A 205 7.58 16.97 -3.02
C HIS A 205 6.33 16.11 -3.23
N ARG A 206 6.47 14.88 -3.75
CA ARG A 206 5.36 13.93 -3.88
C ARG A 206 5.32 12.90 -2.75
N CYS A 207 6.32 12.92 -1.87
CA CYS A 207 6.42 12.02 -0.74
C CYS A 207 5.84 12.69 0.51
N GLY A 208 5.51 11.87 1.50
CA GLY A 208 5.04 12.39 2.77
C GLY A 208 5.25 11.39 3.89
N VAL A 209 5.31 11.91 5.11
CA VAL A 209 5.34 11.10 6.32
C VAL A 209 4.19 11.48 7.20
N THR A 210 3.64 10.50 7.87
CA THR A 210 2.68 10.69 8.94
C THR A 210 3.18 9.96 10.18
N VAL A 211 3.22 10.66 11.31
CA VAL A 211 3.54 10.05 12.61
C VAL A 211 2.30 10.13 13.48
N THR A 212 1.83 8.97 13.96
CA THR A 212 0.71 8.88 14.89
C THR A 212 1.24 8.59 16.28
N LEU A 213 1.03 9.54 17.20
CA LEU A 213 1.44 9.44 18.59
C LEU A 213 0.52 8.49 19.37
N ALA A 214 0.98 7.97 20.52
CA ALA A 214 0.20 7.03 21.32
C ALA A 214 -1.14 7.60 21.84
N ASN A 215 -1.26 8.93 21.92
CA ASN A 215 -2.49 9.63 22.28
C ASN A 215 -3.46 9.83 21.09
N GLY A 216 -3.13 9.32 19.90
CA GLY A 216 -3.92 9.46 18.67
C GLY A 216 -3.69 10.75 17.89
N GLN A 217 -2.88 11.68 18.38
CA GLN A 217 -2.49 12.87 17.63
C GLN A 217 -1.67 12.48 16.40
N VAL A 218 -1.95 13.14 15.28
CA VAL A 218 -1.28 12.90 14.00
C VAL A 218 -0.40 14.11 13.65
N LEU A 219 0.85 13.84 13.30
CA LEU A 219 1.80 14.81 12.75
C LEU A 219 2.04 14.48 11.27
N ASP A 220 1.55 15.33 10.37
CA ASP A 220 1.58 15.11 8.92
C ASP A 220 2.22 16.26 8.12
N ASP A 221 2.49 17.41 8.74
CA ASP A 221 3.18 18.55 8.12
C ASP A 221 4.71 18.47 8.34
N TRP A 222 5.35 17.54 7.63
CA TRP A 222 6.80 17.33 7.71
C TRP A 222 7.55 18.16 6.65
N ALA A 223 8.30 19.15 7.12
CA ALA A 223 9.20 19.95 6.29
C ALA A 223 10.51 19.22 5.99
N ASP A 224 11.20 19.67 4.95
CA ASP A 224 12.53 19.21 4.55
C ASP A 224 12.66 17.69 4.34
N PHE A 225 11.57 17.04 3.93
CA PHE A 225 11.62 15.63 3.56
C PHE A 225 12.63 15.43 2.43
N LYS A 226 13.65 14.61 2.69
CA LYS A 226 14.72 14.30 1.74
C LYS A 226 15.05 12.82 1.79
N LEU A 227 15.37 12.27 0.62
CA LEU A 227 15.95 10.95 0.45
C LEU A 227 17.38 11.12 -0.07
N SER A 228 18.32 10.37 0.50
CA SER A 228 19.72 10.39 0.10
C SER A 228 20.33 9.00 0.16
N PRO A 229 21.34 8.69 -0.67
CA PRO A 229 22.16 7.50 -0.43
C PRO A 229 22.88 7.63 0.92
N PRO A 230 23.30 6.52 1.55
CA PRO A 230 24.18 6.58 2.70
C PRO A 230 25.50 7.26 2.32
N HIS A 231 26.05 8.00 3.26
CA HIS A 231 27.35 8.66 3.09
C HIS A 231 28.38 8.10 4.06
N ARG A 232 29.59 7.83 3.55
CA ARG A 232 30.74 7.49 4.38
C ARG A 232 31.46 8.78 4.78
N MET A 233 31.58 9.01 6.08
CA MET A 233 32.35 10.12 6.65
C MET A 233 33.83 9.76 6.68
N HIS A 234 34.68 10.64 6.15
CA HIS A 234 36.13 10.51 6.23
C HIS A 234 36.68 11.56 7.19
N PHE A 235 37.22 11.08 8.32
CA PHE A 235 37.91 11.94 9.27
C PHE A 235 39.39 12.03 8.88
N SER A 236 39.76 13.15 8.28
CA SER A 236 41.16 13.44 7.96
C SER A 236 41.89 14.01 9.18
N ARG A 237 43.21 13.88 9.26
CA ARG A 237 44.05 14.49 10.33
C ARG A 237 44.14 16.03 10.26
N GLY A 238 43.36 16.69 9.41
CA GLY A 238 43.29 18.15 9.25
C GLY A 238 41.89 18.71 9.53
N PRO A 239 41.69 20.04 9.47
CA PRO A 239 40.39 20.65 9.72
C PRO A 239 39.46 20.41 8.52
N GLY A 240 38.71 19.31 8.55
CA GLY A 240 37.70 19.03 7.54
C GLY A 240 37.11 17.64 7.67
N ILE A 241 35.78 17.58 7.72
CA ILE A 241 35.01 16.35 7.51
C ILE A 241 34.64 16.34 6.03
N SER A 242 35.11 15.32 5.29
CA SER A 242 34.63 15.07 3.93
C SER A 242 33.70 13.86 3.94
N SER A 243 32.68 13.88 3.09
CA SER A 243 31.77 12.74 2.91
C SER A 243 31.81 12.26 1.46
N SER A 244 31.74 10.95 1.27
CA SER A 244 31.55 10.34 -0.04
C SER A 244 30.26 9.53 -0.04
N VAL A 245 29.56 9.50 -1.16
CA VAL A 245 28.40 8.61 -1.34
C VAL A 245 28.87 7.15 -1.22
N ASP A 246 28.19 6.36 -0.40
CA ASP A 246 28.44 4.93 -0.19
C ASP A 246 27.35 4.08 -0.87
N SER A 247 27.14 4.34 -2.16
CA SER A 247 26.17 3.63 -2.99
C SER A 247 26.61 3.61 -4.45
N MET A 248 26.34 2.50 -5.15
CA MET A 248 26.56 2.36 -6.59
C MET A 248 25.27 2.49 -7.42
N THR A 249 24.11 2.38 -6.76
CA THR A 249 22.80 2.24 -7.41
C THR A 249 21.81 3.31 -6.97
N VAL A 250 22.21 4.18 -6.04
CA VAL A 250 21.38 5.26 -5.48
C VAL A 250 22.14 6.57 -5.59
N GLU A 251 21.54 7.53 -6.28
CA GLU A 251 22.01 8.89 -6.42
C GLU A 251 20.91 9.86 -5.97
N SER A 252 21.26 11.04 -5.48
CA SER A 252 20.27 12.04 -5.08
C SER A 252 20.68 13.45 -5.49
N SER A 253 19.70 14.26 -5.82
CA SER A 253 19.82 15.71 -5.97
C SER A 253 19.17 16.43 -4.77
N SER A 254 18.93 17.73 -4.91
CA SER A 254 18.14 18.50 -3.95
C SER A 254 16.64 18.19 -3.96
N SER A 255 16.13 17.54 -5.01
CA SER A 255 14.67 17.40 -5.26
C SER A 255 14.21 15.97 -5.52
N GLU A 256 15.11 15.04 -5.83
CA GLU A 256 14.77 13.65 -6.08
C GLU A 256 15.90 12.68 -5.72
N VAL A 257 15.53 11.42 -5.54
CA VAL A 257 16.45 10.28 -5.51
C VAL A 257 16.21 9.44 -6.77
N ILE A 258 17.30 8.98 -7.39
CA ILE A 258 17.32 8.12 -8.56
C ILE A 258 17.94 6.79 -8.14
N ILE A 259 17.19 5.70 -8.36
CA ILE A 259 17.57 4.36 -7.94
C ILE A 259 17.61 3.46 -9.18
N THR A 260 18.80 3.06 -9.60
CA THR A 260 19.04 2.25 -10.81
C THR A 260 19.16 0.75 -10.53
N GLY A 261 19.18 0.37 -9.24
CA GLY A 261 19.19 -1.01 -8.78
C GLY A 261 18.93 -1.09 -7.28
N PRO A 262 18.93 -2.29 -6.68
CA PRO A 262 18.73 -2.44 -5.24
C PRO A 262 19.73 -1.62 -4.44
N GLY A 263 19.29 -0.98 -3.36
CA GLY A 263 20.18 -0.15 -2.55
C GLY A 263 19.54 0.43 -1.30
N ARG A 264 20.40 0.89 -0.39
CA ARG A 264 19.98 1.59 0.83
C ARG A 264 19.70 3.06 0.52
N VAL A 265 18.60 3.57 1.05
CA VAL A 265 18.20 4.98 1.01
C VAL A 265 17.99 5.45 2.45
N GLU A 266 18.54 6.60 2.80
CA GLU A 266 18.29 7.29 4.05
C GLU A 266 17.23 8.37 3.82
N PHE A 267 16.38 8.61 4.81
CA PHE A 267 15.44 9.71 4.77
C PHE A 267 15.48 10.52 6.05
N LYS A 268 15.19 11.81 5.90
CA LYS A 268 15.15 12.79 6.98
C LYS A 268 13.98 13.72 6.77
N ALA A 269 13.32 14.10 7.85
CA ALA A 269 12.32 15.16 7.85
C ALA A 269 12.24 15.81 9.22
N SER A 270 11.69 17.02 9.28
CA SER A 270 11.43 17.68 10.56
C SER A 270 10.11 18.43 10.57
N THR A 271 9.51 18.58 11.73
CA THR A 271 8.32 19.40 11.91
C THR A 271 8.38 20.14 13.26
N VAL A 272 7.51 21.13 13.43
CA VAL A 272 7.40 21.92 14.66
C VAL A 272 5.97 21.81 15.17
N SER A 273 5.81 21.59 16.47
CA SER A 273 4.50 21.65 17.12
C SER A 273 4.44 22.82 18.11
N GLU A 274 3.32 23.55 18.09
CA GLU A 274 3.09 24.72 18.96
C GLU A 274 2.75 24.37 20.40
N GLN A 275 2.23 23.16 20.64
CA GLN A 275 1.91 22.70 21.98
C GLN A 275 3.05 21.90 22.58
N ASP A 276 3.05 21.86 23.90
CA ASP A 276 3.87 20.98 24.71
C ASP A 276 3.10 19.67 24.93
N PRO A 277 3.13 18.67 24.01
CA PRO A 277 2.58 17.38 24.34
C PRO A 277 3.34 16.88 25.57
N GLU A 278 2.61 16.53 26.63
CA GLU A 278 3.16 15.72 27.70
C GLU A 278 3.91 14.54 27.06
N PRO A 279 5.06 14.12 27.60
CA PRO A 279 5.84 13.02 27.05
C PRO A 279 4.90 11.83 26.82
N VAL A 280 4.60 11.57 25.54
CA VAL A 280 3.61 10.57 25.17
C VAL A 280 4.20 9.21 25.49
N ALA A 281 3.81 8.67 26.64
CA ALA A 281 4.21 7.34 27.05
C ALA A 281 3.52 6.33 26.13
N GLY A 282 4.31 5.61 25.34
CA GLY A 282 3.81 4.55 24.48
C GLY A 282 4.50 4.50 23.12
N ASN A 283 4.11 3.49 22.36
CA ASN A 283 4.61 3.29 21.00
C ASN A 283 3.96 4.30 20.05
N ILE A 284 4.68 4.67 19.01
CA ILE A 284 4.18 5.55 17.94
C ILE A 284 4.21 4.80 16.62
N SER A 285 3.31 5.14 15.69
CA SER A 285 3.36 4.62 14.32
C SER A 285 3.98 5.65 13.39
N VAL A 286 4.83 5.21 12.47
CA VAL A 286 5.39 6.02 11.38
C VAL A 286 4.98 5.42 10.05
N THR A 287 4.25 6.18 9.25
CA THR A 287 3.83 5.81 7.90
C THR A 287 4.56 6.66 6.88
N LEU A 288 5.39 6.03 6.06
CA LEU A 288 6.10 6.66 4.96
C LEU A 288 5.38 6.38 3.63
N ARG A 289 5.13 7.44 2.86
CA ARG A 289 4.53 7.38 1.52
C ARG A 289 5.54 7.87 0.49
N LEU A 290 5.96 6.97 -0.40
CA LEU A 290 6.86 7.27 -1.51
C LEU A 290 6.11 7.26 -2.83
N ASN A 291 6.30 8.29 -3.65
CA ASN A 291 5.58 8.46 -4.91
C ASN A 291 6.56 8.59 -6.08
N ALA A 292 6.78 7.48 -6.77
CA ALA A 292 7.69 7.45 -7.90
C ALA A 292 7.08 8.10 -9.15
N ILE A 293 7.93 8.52 -10.08
CA ILE A 293 7.50 8.88 -11.43
C ILE A 293 7.00 7.61 -12.14
N GLY A 294 5.93 7.76 -12.92
CA GLY A 294 5.31 6.65 -13.65
C GLY A 294 4.31 5.83 -12.85
N THR A 295 4.28 5.93 -11.52
CA THR A 295 3.26 5.27 -10.70
C THR A 295 2.03 6.16 -10.53
N ASN A 296 0.84 5.57 -10.69
CA ASN A 296 -0.44 6.20 -10.30
C ASN A 296 -0.82 5.91 -8.84
N THR A 297 0.00 5.11 -8.15
CA THR A 297 -0.16 4.70 -6.76
C THR A 297 1.13 5.00 -5.99
N HIS A 298 1.04 4.97 -4.67
CA HIS A 298 2.14 5.29 -3.76
C HIS A 298 2.62 4.01 -3.10
N SER A 299 3.93 3.87 -2.90
CA SER A 299 4.46 2.83 -2.01
C SER A 299 4.28 3.31 -0.58
N VAL A 300 3.64 2.50 0.26
CA VAL A 300 3.37 2.83 1.65
C VAL A 300 4.02 1.77 2.53
N ILE A 301 4.80 2.21 3.51
CA ILE A 301 5.38 1.33 4.51
C ILE A 301 5.16 1.96 5.89
N GLU A 302 4.75 1.15 6.85
CA GLU A 302 4.38 1.56 8.20
C GLU A 302 5.26 0.81 9.21
N GLU A 303 5.61 1.47 10.32
CA GLU A 303 6.38 0.85 11.39
C GLU A 303 5.98 1.36 12.77
N MET A 304 6.01 0.47 13.76
CA MET A 304 5.76 0.82 15.17
C MET A 304 7.07 1.03 15.90
N LEU A 305 7.30 2.24 16.40
CA LEU A 305 8.49 2.58 17.16
C LEU A 305 8.21 2.52 18.67
N GLN A 306 9.19 2.03 19.41
CA GLN A 306 9.12 1.94 20.87
C GLN A 306 9.86 3.11 21.53
N PRO A 307 9.34 3.65 22.64
CA PRO A 307 10.04 4.69 23.37
C PRO A 307 11.36 4.14 23.93
N THR A 308 12.44 4.86 23.70
CA THR A 308 13.76 4.53 24.26
C THR A 308 14.00 5.36 25.53
N THR A 309 14.50 4.71 26.59
CA THR A 309 14.77 5.38 27.86
C THR A 309 16.04 6.23 27.79
N HIS A 310 15.88 7.51 28.16
CA HIS A 310 16.94 8.44 28.56
C HIS A 310 18.14 8.59 27.61
N ASP A 311 18.03 9.61 26.76
CA ASP A 311 19.17 10.30 26.19
C ASP A 311 19.15 11.75 26.72
N LYS A 312 20.29 12.28 27.14
CA LYS A 312 20.37 13.65 27.69
C LYS A 312 20.12 14.71 26.63
N ASP A 313 20.23 14.33 25.35
CA ASP A 313 20.16 15.26 24.22
C ASP A 313 18.74 15.42 23.66
N PHE A 314 17.78 14.56 24.06
CA PHE A 314 16.42 14.54 23.54
C PHE A 314 15.38 14.60 24.68
N ARG A 315 14.26 15.31 24.45
CA ARG A 315 13.11 15.27 25.36
C ARG A 315 12.42 13.91 25.32
N ALA A 316 12.29 13.36 24.12
CA ALA A 316 11.74 12.04 23.88
C ALA A 316 12.38 11.47 22.60
N LYS A 317 12.49 10.15 22.55
CA LYS A 317 13.02 9.42 21.41
C LYS A 317 12.31 8.07 21.29
N TRP A 318 11.95 7.71 20.07
CA TRP A 318 11.40 6.41 19.71
C TRP A 318 12.27 5.80 18.63
N GLU A 319 12.52 4.50 18.72
CA GLU A 319 13.34 3.77 17.77
C GLU A 319 12.72 2.43 17.37
N PHE A 320 13.17 1.97 16.20
CA PHE A 320 12.92 0.63 15.70
C PHE A 320 13.53 -0.41 16.65
N SER A 321 12.70 -1.28 17.22
CA SER A 321 13.15 -2.44 17.99
C SER A 321 13.26 -3.65 17.07
N ARG A 322 14.46 -4.00 16.58
CA ARG A 322 14.70 -5.37 16.10
C ARG A 322 14.72 -6.24 17.35
N VAL A 323 13.67 -7.01 17.58
CA VAL A 323 13.77 -8.16 18.49
C VAL A 323 14.90 -9.03 17.93
N ALA A 324 16.02 -9.11 18.65
CA ALA A 324 17.10 -10.00 18.28
C ALA A 324 16.52 -11.41 18.17
N THR A 325 16.51 -11.96 16.95
CA THR A 325 16.18 -13.36 16.67
C THR A 325 17.48 -14.14 16.57
#